data_AF-A0AAV5DEZ6-F1
#
_entry.id   AF-A0AAV5DEZ6-F1
#
_cell.length_a   1.000
_cell.length_b   1.000
_cell.length_c   1.000
_cell.angle_alpha   90.00
_cell.angle_beta   90.00
_cell.angle_gamma   90.00
#
_symmetry.space_group_name_H-M   'P 1'
#
loop_
_entity.id
_entity.type
_entity.pdbx_description
1 polymer ?
#
loop_
_entity_poly.entity_id
_entity_poly.type
_entity_poly.pdbx_seq_one_letter_code
_entity_poly.pdbx_strand_id
1 'polypeptide(L)'
;MYCNVLTYSNVEQNRSLTFLLPTCRFYVDETPIREVVRTESMGAQFPSKPMSLYATIWDGSSWATSGGRYKVDYKYAPYVAEFTDLALRGCATTVDMPACPDGGGAAAMSLAQRSAMEAFRARYMTYGYCYDRLRYPAPLPECRVGAEAPAFLPSGDARASSRRRGGRRHRPRGGADSAL
;
A
#
# COMPACT_ATOMS: atom_id res chain seq x y z
N MET A 1 -6.49 -9.39 6.75
CA MET A 1 -5.78 -8.17 6.32
C MET A 1 -5.88 -8.13 4.80
N TYR A 2 -6.80 -7.33 4.25
CA TYR A 2 -6.94 -7.20 2.78
C TYR A 2 -5.91 -6.19 2.30
N CYS A 3 -4.95 -6.62 1.49
CA CYS A 3 -4.01 -5.73 0.84
C CYS A 3 -4.62 -5.27 -0.49
N ASN A 4 -5.40 -4.19 -0.46
CA ASN A 4 -5.88 -3.55 -1.68
C ASN A 4 -4.76 -2.68 -2.24
N VAL A 5 -4.03 -3.18 -3.24
CA VAL A 5 -3.10 -2.36 -4.02
C VAL A 5 -3.84 -1.88 -5.27
N LEU A 6 -4.45 -0.69 -5.18
CA LEU A 6 -5.03 -0.02 -6.33
C LEU A 6 -3.90 0.63 -7.14
N THR A 7 -3.58 0.05 -8.27
CA THR A 7 -2.68 0.67 -9.24
C THR A 7 -3.20 0.39 -10.63
N TYR A 8 -3.43 1.46 -11.38
CA TYR A 8 -3.60 1.40 -12.82
C TYR A 8 -2.21 1.48 -13.44
N SER A 9 -1.81 0.45 -14.18
CA SER A 9 -0.54 0.41 -14.91
C SER A 9 -0.81 -0.10 -16.32
N ASN A 10 -0.23 0.56 -17.33
CA ASN A 10 -0.22 0.09 -18.71
C ASN A 10 1.01 -0.79 -19.01
N VAL A 11 1.72 -1.22 -17.96
CA VAL A 11 2.94 -2.01 -18.02
C VAL A 11 2.80 -3.14 -17.02
N GLU A 12 3.14 -4.36 -17.45
CA GLU A 12 3.26 -5.52 -16.58
C GLU A 12 4.26 -5.22 -15.45
N GLN A 13 3.88 -5.53 -14.23
CA GLN A 13 4.68 -5.27 -13.03
C GLN A 13 4.69 -6.53 -12.19
N ASN A 14 5.88 -6.97 -11.79
CA ASN A 14 6.00 -8.10 -10.88
C ASN A 14 5.61 -7.65 -9.47
N ARG A 15 4.67 -8.37 -8.87
CA ARG A 15 4.19 -8.09 -7.51
C ARG A 15 4.35 -9.32 -6.68
N SER A 16 5.10 -9.19 -5.60
CA SER A 16 5.33 -10.29 -4.68
C SER A 16 5.12 -9.87 -3.24
N LEU A 17 4.68 -10.86 -2.46
CA LEU A 17 4.50 -10.79 -1.02
C LEU A 17 5.37 -11.89 -0.41
N THR A 18 6.28 -11.51 0.47
CA THR A 18 7.07 -12.46 1.24
C THR A 18 6.62 -12.42 2.68
N PHE A 19 6.12 -13.57 3.15
CA PHE A 19 5.71 -13.76 4.53
C PHE A 19 6.60 -14.82 5.19
N LEU A 20 7.51 -14.38 6.05
CA LEU A 20 8.43 -15.24 6.79
C LEU A 20 8.56 -14.64 8.18
N LEU A 21 8.16 -15.36 9.23
CA LEU A 21 8.25 -14.85 10.58
C LEU A 21 9.71 -14.46 10.92
N PRO A 22 9.95 -13.30 11.56
CA PRO A 22 8.98 -12.36 12.13
C PRO A 22 8.55 -11.21 11.20
N THR A 23 8.69 -11.33 9.87
CA THR A 23 8.51 -10.22 8.91
C THR A 23 7.47 -10.48 7.83
N CYS A 24 6.84 -9.40 7.37
CA CYS A 24 5.97 -9.37 6.19
C CYS A 24 6.45 -8.25 5.27
N ARG A 25 6.81 -8.59 4.02
CA ARG A 25 7.40 -7.67 3.05
C ARG A 25 6.60 -7.65 1.76
N PHE A 26 6.36 -6.45 1.25
CA PHE A 26 5.67 -6.20 -0.01
C PHE A 26 6.66 -5.65 -1.02
N TYR A 27 6.60 -6.16 -2.26
CA TYR A 27 7.51 -5.79 -3.34
C TYR A 27 6.76 -5.38 -4.60
N VAL A 28 7.39 -4.50 -5.37
CA VAL A 28 7.07 -4.18 -6.76
C VAL A 28 8.37 -4.23 -7.54
N ASP A 29 8.46 -5.07 -8.57
CA ASP A 29 9.65 -5.26 -9.41
C ASP A 29 10.93 -5.46 -8.56
N GLU A 30 10.88 -6.40 -7.60
CA GLU A 30 11.96 -6.71 -6.62
C GLU A 30 12.32 -5.57 -5.64
N THR A 31 11.71 -4.39 -5.77
CA THR A 31 11.89 -3.27 -4.85
C THR A 31 10.93 -3.40 -3.67
N PRO A 32 11.42 -3.53 -2.43
CA PRO A 32 10.54 -3.54 -1.27
C PRO A 32 9.87 -2.17 -1.14
N ILE A 33 8.55 -2.16 -0.92
CA ILE A 33 7.76 -0.93 -0.74
C ILE A 33 7.24 -0.77 0.69
N ARG A 34 7.20 -1.88 1.45
CA ARG A 34 6.81 -1.92 2.85
C ARG A 34 7.37 -3.16 3.54
N GLU A 35 7.87 -2.99 4.76
CA GLU A 35 8.17 -4.06 5.70
C GLU A 35 7.35 -3.86 6.98
N VAL A 36 6.77 -4.94 7.48
CA VAL A 36 6.15 -5.01 8.81
C VAL A 36 6.90 -6.06 9.60
N VAL A 37 7.54 -5.65 10.69
CA VAL A 37 8.25 -6.53 11.62
C VAL A 37 7.34 -6.77 12.82
N ARG A 38 7.11 -8.04 13.16
CA ARG A 38 6.36 -8.43 14.34
C ARG A 38 7.08 -7.93 15.59
N THR A 39 6.37 -7.16 16.41
CA THR A 39 6.77 -6.82 17.78
C THR A 39 5.86 -7.54 18.77
N GLU A 40 6.31 -7.70 20.01
CA GLU A 40 5.49 -8.31 21.07
C GLU A 40 4.21 -7.50 21.31
N SER A 41 4.31 -6.17 21.26
CA SER A 41 3.21 -5.23 21.43
C SER A 41 2.09 -5.36 20.38
N MET A 42 2.37 -5.95 19.22
CA MET A 42 1.32 -6.23 18.22
C MET A 42 0.40 -7.38 18.64
N GLY A 43 0.86 -8.29 19.51
CA GLY A 43 0.07 -9.44 19.96
C GLY A 43 -0.59 -10.19 18.79
N ALA A 44 -1.91 -10.31 18.82
CA ALA A 44 -2.72 -10.98 17.80
C ALA A 44 -2.94 -10.16 16.51
N GLN A 45 -2.43 -8.92 16.43
CA GLN A 45 -2.57 -8.07 15.24
C GLN A 45 -1.63 -8.48 14.11
N PHE A 46 -0.51 -9.15 14.44
CA PHE A 46 0.35 -9.75 13.42
C PHE A 46 -0.25 -11.11 12.97
N PRO A 47 -0.43 -11.35 11.67
CA PRO A 47 -1.02 -12.61 11.20
C PRO A 47 -0.14 -13.79 11.59
N SER A 48 -0.69 -14.77 12.30
CA SER A 48 0.01 -15.99 12.72
C SER A 48 -0.71 -17.28 12.33
N LYS A 49 -1.89 -17.16 11.70
CA LYS A 49 -2.70 -18.27 11.23
C LYS A 49 -2.43 -18.56 9.76
N PRO A 50 -2.69 -19.80 9.29
CA PRO A 50 -2.71 -20.11 7.87
C PRO A 50 -3.53 -19.11 7.06
N MET A 51 -3.07 -18.78 5.87
CA MET A 51 -3.71 -17.82 4.96
C MET A 51 -3.91 -18.43 3.58
N SER A 52 -4.96 -18.00 2.89
CA SER A 52 -5.20 -18.31 1.48
C SER A 52 -4.91 -17.08 0.63
N LEU A 53 -4.43 -17.30 -0.60
CA LEU A 53 -4.28 -16.23 -1.59
C LEU A 53 -5.61 -16.02 -2.33
N TYR A 54 -5.98 -14.76 -2.55
CA TYR A 54 -7.13 -14.37 -3.35
C TYR A 54 -6.72 -13.28 -4.34
N ALA A 55 -7.26 -13.33 -5.57
CA ALA A 55 -7.18 -12.27 -6.55
C ALA A 55 -8.60 -11.99 -7.05
N THR A 56 -9.07 -10.75 -6.93
CA THR A 56 -10.44 -10.35 -7.28
C THR A 56 -10.48 -8.99 -7.95
N ILE A 57 -11.41 -8.81 -8.88
CA ILE A 57 -11.82 -7.51 -9.43
C ILE A 57 -13.24 -7.23 -8.96
N TRP A 58 -13.49 -6.03 -8.40
CA TRP A 58 -14.78 -5.68 -7.82
C TRP A 58 -15.00 -4.16 -7.79
N ASP A 59 -16.26 -3.74 -7.64
CA ASP A 59 -16.66 -2.33 -7.60
C ASP A 59 -16.43 -1.68 -6.23
N GLY A 60 -15.36 -0.89 -6.12
CA GLY A 60 -15.01 -0.11 -4.93
C GLY A 60 -15.49 1.35 -4.96
N SER A 61 -16.52 1.70 -5.73
CA SER A 61 -16.92 3.10 -6.01
C SER A 61 -17.18 3.98 -4.78
N SER A 62 -17.51 3.41 -3.63
CA SER A 62 -17.74 4.18 -2.40
C SER A 62 -16.45 4.74 -1.77
N TRP A 63 -15.27 4.26 -2.16
CA TRP A 63 -14.01 4.66 -1.53
C TRP A 63 -12.78 4.70 -2.45
N ALA A 64 -12.73 3.88 -3.50
CA ALA A 64 -11.50 3.59 -4.27
C ALA A 64 -10.88 4.83 -4.93
N THR A 65 -11.67 5.62 -5.66
CA THR A 65 -11.15 6.74 -6.46
C THR A 65 -11.46 8.08 -5.82
N SER A 66 -10.41 8.76 -5.34
CA SER A 66 -10.52 10.04 -4.63
C SER A 66 -11.49 10.01 -3.44
N GLY A 67 -11.48 8.93 -2.66
CA GLY A 67 -12.37 8.74 -1.51
C GLY A 67 -13.84 8.52 -1.90
N GLY A 68 -14.10 7.95 -3.08
CA GLY A 68 -15.44 7.66 -3.58
C GLY A 68 -16.09 8.80 -4.39
N ARG A 69 -15.35 9.88 -4.66
CA ARG A 69 -15.83 11.01 -5.45
C ARG A 69 -16.11 10.63 -6.92
N TYR A 70 -15.25 9.78 -7.49
CA TYR A 70 -15.42 9.30 -8.85
C TYR A 70 -15.83 7.83 -8.80
N LYS A 71 -17.04 7.55 -9.28
CA LYS A 71 -17.62 6.20 -9.32
C LYS A 71 -17.26 5.51 -10.63
N VAL A 72 -17.35 4.19 -10.64
CA VAL A 72 -17.20 3.39 -11.85
C VAL A 72 -18.25 3.83 -12.89
N ASP A 73 -17.83 3.93 -14.15
CA ASP A 73 -18.74 4.20 -15.26
C ASP A 73 -18.85 2.95 -16.13
N TYR A 74 -19.89 2.15 -15.88
CA TYR A 74 -20.09 0.86 -16.56
C TYR A 74 -20.21 0.95 -18.09
N LYS A 75 -20.31 2.14 -18.68
CA LYS A 75 -20.20 2.32 -20.14
C LYS A 75 -18.83 1.92 -20.70
N TYR A 76 -17.77 1.95 -19.88
CA TYR A 76 -16.42 1.54 -20.26
C TYR A 76 -16.12 0.06 -19.97
N ALA A 77 -17.14 -0.73 -19.63
CA ALA A 77 -16.99 -2.17 -19.44
C ALA A 77 -16.65 -2.87 -20.79
N PRO A 78 -15.96 -4.02 -20.76
CA PRO A 78 -15.53 -4.78 -19.57
C PRO A 78 -14.27 -4.22 -18.90
N TYR A 79 -14.22 -4.34 -17.57
CA TYR A 79 -13.02 -4.09 -16.77
C TYR A 79 -12.25 -5.40 -16.64
N VAL A 80 -11.06 -5.48 -17.23
CA VAL A 80 -10.27 -6.71 -17.28
C VAL A 80 -8.99 -6.53 -16.46
N ALA A 81 -8.67 -7.55 -15.66
CA ALA A 81 -7.39 -7.67 -14.96
C ALA A 81 -6.75 -9.00 -15.35
N GLU A 82 -5.54 -8.93 -15.90
CA GLU A 82 -4.78 -10.10 -16.33
C GLU A 82 -3.69 -10.42 -15.32
N PHE A 83 -3.50 -11.71 -15.05
CA PHE A 83 -2.50 -12.22 -14.12
C PHE A 83 -1.76 -13.37 -14.79
N THR A 84 -0.44 -13.27 -14.86
CA THR A 84 0.47 -14.26 -15.43
C THR A 84 1.53 -14.64 -14.40
N ASP A 85 2.24 -15.74 -14.64
CA ASP A 85 3.41 -16.16 -13.86
C ASP A 85 3.18 -16.25 -12.34
N LEU A 86 2.00 -16.73 -11.94
CA LEU A 86 1.65 -16.88 -10.53
C LEU A 86 2.59 -17.89 -9.84
N ALA A 87 3.47 -17.37 -8.99
CA ALA A 87 4.39 -18.17 -8.19
C ALA A 87 3.96 -18.23 -6.72
N LEU A 88 3.57 -19.42 -6.26
CA LEU A 88 3.31 -19.70 -4.85
C LEU A 88 4.48 -20.49 -4.26
N ARG A 89 5.29 -19.80 -3.44
CA ARG A 89 6.41 -20.41 -2.71
C ARG A 89 6.13 -20.28 -1.22
N GLY A 90 5.52 -21.30 -0.66
CA GLY A 90 5.17 -21.35 0.75
C GLY A 90 4.96 -22.79 1.19
N CYS A 91 4.81 -22.99 2.48
CA CYS A 91 4.47 -24.28 3.02
C CYS A 91 2.94 -24.41 3.11
N ALA A 92 2.41 -25.43 2.45
CA ALA A 92 0.99 -25.75 2.51
C ALA A 92 0.66 -26.39 3.86
N THR A 93 -0.41 -25.93 4.48
CA THR A 93 -0.94 -26.48 5.73
C THR A 93 -2.37 -26.90 5.49
N THR A 94 -2.66 -28.17 5.77
CA THR A 94 -4.00 -28.73 5.86
C THR A 94 -4.30 -29.03 7.33
N VAL A 95 -5.56 -29.32 7.66
CA VAL A 95 -5.99 -29.65 9.04
C VAL A 95 -5.17 -30.82 9.63
N ASP A 96 -4.64 -31.69 8.76
CA ASP A 96 -3.95 -32.94 9.12
C ASP A 96 -2.42 -32.90 8.94
N MET A 97 -1.84 -31.75 8.52
CA MET A 97 -0.39 -31.63 8.28
C MET A 97 0.31 -30.88 9.42
N PRO A 98 1.52 -31.33 9.84
CA PRO A 98 2.29 -30.65 10.86
C PRO A 98 2.62 -29.22 10.44
N ALA A 99 2.77 -28.35 11.44
CA ALA A 99 3.17 -26.96 11.25
C ALA A 99 4.40 -26.89 10.34
N CYS A 100 4.41 -25.91 9.44
CA CYS A 100 5.54 -25.64 8.58
C CYS A 100 6.82 -25.55 9.42
N PRO A 101 7.90 -26.27 9.06
CA PRO A 101 9.15 -26.12 9.77
C PRO A 101 9.52 -24.64 9.74
N ASP A 102 9.96 -24.11 10.88
CA ASP A 102 10.44 -22.74 11.01
C ASP A 102 11.64 -22.57 10.06
N GLY A 103 11.34 -22.28 8.79
CA GLY A 103 12.33 -22.05 7.75
C GLY A 103 13.12 -20.85 8.21
N GLY A 104 14.40 -21.10 8.55
CA GLY A 104 15.32 -20.20 9.24
C GLY A 104 14.90 -18.74 9.09
N GLY A 105 14.58 -18.12 10.24
CA GLY A 105 13.86 -16.86 10.34
C GLY A 105 14.26 -15.81 9.30
N ALA A 106 13.29 -15.00 8.87
CA ALA A 106 13.47 -14.08 7.75
C ALA A 106 14.80 -13.32 7.81
N ALA A 107 15.65 -13.52 6.80
CA ALA A 107 16.89 -12.78 6.67
C ALA A 107 16.62 -11.27 6.77
N ALA A 108 17.45 -10.55 7.53
CA ALA A 108 17.32 -9.11 7.68
C ALA A 108 17.37 -8.44 6.30
N MET A 109 16.52 -7.42 6.09
CA MET A 109 16.54 -6.65 4.86
C MET A 109 17.90 -5.99 4.70
N SER A 110 18.53 -6.17 3.54
CA SER A 110 19.83 -5.56 3.25
C SER A 110 19.75 -4.03 3.25
N LEU A 111 20.87 -3.36 3.50
CA LEU A 111 20.93 -1.89 3.45
C LEU A 111 20.51 -1.35 2.08
N ALA A 112 20.93 -2.00 0.99
CA ALA A 112 20.55 -1.64 -0.37
C ALA A 112 19.03 -1.72 -0.59
N GLN A 113 18.40 -2.81 -0.16
CA GLN A 113 16.95 -2.97 -0.21
C GLN A 113 16.22 -1.90 0.62
N ARG A 114 16.72 -1.60 1.82
CA ARG A 114 16.16 -0.58 2.68
C ARG A 114 16.22 0.81 2.05
N SER A 115 17.37 1.20 1.51
CA SER A 115 17.53 2.47 0.81
C SER A 115 16.66 2.55 -0.44
N ALA A 116 16.50 1.45 -1.19
CA ALA A 116 15.58 1.39 -2.32
C ALA A 116 14.11 1.59 -1.89
N MET A 117 13.70 0.96 -0.79
CA MET A 117 12.37 1.17 -0.20
C MET A 117 12.14 2.62 0.23
N GLU A 118 13.10 3.22 0.91
CA GLU A 118 13.03 4.62 1.34
C GLU A 118 12.93 5.57 0.14
N ALA A 119 13.75 5.35 -0.90
CA ALA A 119 13.70 6.13 -2.13
C ALA A 119 12.36 5.97 -2.88
N PHE A 120 11.82 4.76 -2.94
CA PHE A 120 10.51 4.49 -3.52
C PHE A 120 9.41 5.23 -2.76
N ARG A 121 9.38 5.11 -1.43
CA ARG A 121 8.39 5.76 -0.57
C ARG A 121 8.45 7.27 -0.69
N ALA A 122 9.64 7.86 -0.67
CA ALA A 122 9.84 9.30 -0.80
C ALA A 122 9.25 9.87 -2.11
N ARG A 123 9.22 9.08 -3.18
CA ARG A 123 8.73 9.51 -4.51
C ARG A 123 7.26 9.19 -4.75
N TYR A 124 6.80 8.02 -4.33
CA TYR A 124 5.52 7.46 -4.76
C TYR A 124 4.48 7.32 -3.65
N MET A 125 4.87 7.38 -2.38
CA MET A 125 3.92 7.21 -1.27
C MET A 125 3.02 8.45 -1.15
N THR A 126 1.71 8.25 -1.28
CA THR A 126 0.73 9.33 -1.20
C THR A 126 0.05 9.44 0.15
N TYR A 127 0.04 8.37 0.94
CA TYR A 127 -0.63 8.27 2.24
C TYR A 127 0.11 7.27 3.15
N GLY A 128 0.22 7.58 4.44
CA GLY A 128 0.80 6.71 5.45
C GLY A 128 0.02 6.75 6.77
N TYR A 129 -0.61 5.64 7.14
CA TYR A 129 -1.44 5.56 8.35
C TYR A 129 -0.64 5.77 9.65
N CYS A 130 0.66 5.48 9.68
CA CYS A 130 1.53 5.77 10.83
C CYS A 130 1.64 7.27 11.15
N TYR A 131 1.32 8.12 10.18
CA TYR A 131 1.36 9.59 10.29
C TYR A 131 -0.05 10.20 10.38
N ASP A 132 -1.11 9.39 10.22
CA ASP A 132 -2.50 9.84 10.32
C ASP A 132 -2.91 9.97 11.79
N ARG A 133 -2.77 11.17 12.32
CA ARG A 133 -3.17 11.56 13.68
C ARG A 133 -4.66 11.83 13.81
N LEU A 134 -5.37 12.04 12.70
CA LEU A 134 -6.82 12.22 12.73
C LEU A 134 -7.51 10.88 12.98
N ARG A 135 -6.99 9.80 12.38
CA ARG A 135 -7.50 8.45 12.57
C ARG A 135 -6.88 7.74 13.77
N TYR A 136 -5.58 7.92 13.97
CA TYR A 136 -4.83 7.28 15.06
C TYR A 136 -4.12 8.35 15.91
N PRO A 137 -4.79 8.83 16.99
CA PRO A 137 -4.21 9.85 17.87
C PRO A 137 -2.82 9.47 18.39
N ALA A 138 -2.61 8.19 18.71
CA ALA A 138 -1.31 7.60 18.99
C ALA A 138 -0.90 6.64 17.85
N PRO A 139 0.39 6.61 17.44
CA PRO A 139 0.82 5.70 16.38
C PRO A 139 0.69 4.24 16.84
N LEU A 140 0.36 3.35 15.92
CA LEU A 140 0.24 1.92 16.19
C LEU A 140 1.61 1.30 16.52
N PRO A 141 1.66 0.16 17.26
CA PRO A 141 2.90 -0.36 17.82
C PRO A 141 3.97 -0.75 16.79
N GLU A 142 3.58 -1.07 15.56
CA GLU A 142 4.49 -1.41 14.46
C GLU A 142 5.09 -0.19 13.75
N CYS A 143 4.55 1.01 14.00
CA CYS A 143 4.96 2.22 13.32
C CYS A 143 6.32 2.72 13.81
N ARG A 144 7.24 2.92 12.87
CA ARG A 144 8.51 3.62 13.10
C ARG A 144 8.40 5.03 12.55
N VAL A 145 8.10 6.00 13.42
CA VAL A 145 8.09 7.42 13.04
C VAL A 145 9.53 7.87 12.86
N GLY A 146 9.98 7.94 11.62
CA GLY A 146 11.36 8.27 11.26
C GLY A 146 11.51 9.67 10.67
N ALA A 147 12.66 9.89 10.02
CA ALA A 147 13.01 11.15 9.36
C ALA A 147 12.03 11.56 8.24
N GLU A 148 11.21 10.64 7.72
CA GLU A 148 10.18 10.92 6.71
C GLU A 148 8.92 11.60 7.30
N ALA A 149 8.75 11.65 8.63
CA ALA A 149 7.54 12.20 9.26
C ALA A 149 7.16 13.63 8.81
N PRO A 150 8.11 14.59 8.63
CA PRO A 150 7.78 15.92 8.14
C PRO A 150 7.18 15.94 6.73
N ALA A 151 7.36 14.88 5.93
CA ALA A 151 6.78 14.77 4.60
C ALA A 151 5.27 14.52 4.60
N PHE A 152 4.66 14.25 5.77
CA PHE A 152 3.24 13.92 5.90
C PHE A 152 2.45 15.01 6.65
N LEU A 153 1.17 15.13 6.30
CA LEU A 153 0.17 15.94 7.01
C LEU A 153 -0.41 15.15 8.20
N PRO A 154 -1.08 15.82 9.16
CA PRO A 154 -1.78 15.12 10.24
C PRO A 154 -2.86 14.14 9.77
N SER A 155 -3.38 14.29 8.54
CA SER A 155 -4.27 13.31 7.90
C SER A 155 -3.57 12.07 7.37
N GLY A 156 -2.23 11.98 7.49
CA GLY A 156 -1.43 10.94 6.88
C GLY A 156 -1.15 11.12 5.38
N ASP A 157 -1.74 12.13 4.73
CA ASP A 157 -1.45 12.45 3.33
C ASP A 157 -0.03 12.98 3.14
N ALA A 158 0.67 12.51 2.11
CA ALA A 158 1.98 13.03 1.74
C ALA A 158 1.85 14.48 1.22
N ARG A 159 2.66 15.40 1.76
CA ARG A 159 2.65 16.82 1.37
C ARG A 159 2.93 17.03 -0.11
N ALA A 160 3.84 16.22 -0.68
CA ALA A 160 4.14 16.26 -2.11
C ALA A 160 2.91 15.93 -2.98
N SER A 161 2.06 14.98 -2.55
CA SER A 161 0.83 14.62 -3.25
C SER A 161 -0.25 15.72 -3.10
N SER A 162 -0.36 16.30 -1.91
CA SER A 162 -1.26 17.43 -1.62
C SER A 162 -0.95 18.65 -2.49
N ARG A 163 0.33 19.01 -2.65
CA ARG A 163 0.76 20.12 -3.55
C ARG A 163 0.38 19.86 -5.01
N ARG A 164 0.54 18.63 -5.51
CA ARG A 164 0.11 18.27 -6.87
C ARG A 164 -1.40 18.40 -7.08
N ARG A 165 -2.20 18.11 -6.04
CA ARG A 165 -3.66 18.30 -6.07
C ARG A 165 -4.07 19.77 -5.95
N GLY A 166 -3.39 20.55 -5.11
CA GLY A 166 -3.67 21.99 -4.90
C GLY A 166 -3.26 22.89 -6.07
N GLY A 167 -2.26 22.50 -6.86
CA GLY A 167 -1.81 23.24 -8.04
C GLY A 167 -2.78 23.24 -9.23
N ARG A 168 -3.83 22.39 -9.20
CA ARG A 168 -4.91 22.38 -10.20
C ARG A 168 -6.16 23.17 -9.74
N ARG A 169 -5.97 24.27 -9.01
CA ARG A 169 -7.04 25.27 -8.90
C ARG A 169 -7.13 26.00 -10.24
N HIS A 170 -8.16 25.64 -11.01
CA HIS A 170 -8.60 26.41 -12.17
C HIS A 170 -8.67 27.88 -11.77
N ARG A 171 -7.85 28.72 -12.41
CA ARG A 171 -7.94 30.17 -12.30
C ARG A 171 -9.38 30.54 -12.68
N PRO A 172 -10.16 31.25 -11.84
CA PRO A 172 -11.42 31.81 -12.31
C PRO A 172 -11.04 32.75 -13.46
N ARG A 173 -11.66 32.56 -14.62
CA ARG A 173 -11.66 33.62 -15.64
C ARG A 173 -12.41 34.79 -15.01
N GLY A 174 -11.66 35.75 -14.47
CA GLY A 174 -12.17 37.04 -14.06
C GLY A 174 -12.80 37.71 -15.28
N GLY A 175 -13.99 38.25 -15.08
CA GLY A 175 -14.75 38.93 -16.11
C GLY A 175 -14.00 40.12 -16.71
N ALA A 176 -14.32 40.40 -17.97
CA ALA A 176 -14.18 41.72 -18.54
C ALA A 176 -15.61 42.26 -18.70
N ASP A 177 -15.97 43.21 -17.84
CA ASP A 177 -16.93 44.25 -18.16
C ASP A 177 -16.22 45.24 -19.08
N SER A 178 -16.85 45.61 -20.20
CA SER A 178 -16.76 46.94 -20.83
C SER A 178 -17.73 47.03 -22.00
N ALA A 179 -18.79 47.80 -21.79
CA ALA A 179 -19.39 48.78 -22.69
C ALA A 179 -19.27 48.56 -24.21
N LEU A 180 -20.40 48.24 -24.85
CA LEU A 180 -21.21 49.17 -25.69
C LEU A 180 -22.52 48.48 -26.08
#